data_AF-A0A317SFG3-F1
#
_entry.id   AF-A0A317SFG3-F1
#
_cell.length_a   1.000
_cell.length_b   1.000
_cell.length_c   1.000
_cell.angle_alpha   90.00
_cell.angle_beta   90.00
_cell.angle_gamma   90.00
#
_symmetry.space_group_name_H-M   'P 1'
#
loop_
_entity.id
_entity.type
_entity.pdbx_description
1 polymer ?
#
loop_
_entity_poly.entity_id
_entity_poly.type
_entity_poly.pdbx_seq_one_letter_code
_entity_poly.pdbx_strand_id
1 'polypeptide(L)'
;MPTKIHESPVGWILNEIQDAIFNGTIPPVWSKKIEINASPEYHNFVKEYQGYTKEADLTIIPMLGPNWDQEALFPSVVLETGWAGSAEKLAEDVTLWQVGSGGQELASG
;
A
#
# COMPACT_ATOMS: atom_id res chain seq x y z
N MET A 1 12.52 -8.78 -11.92
CA MET A 1 13.07 -9.48 -10.74
C MET A 1 13.25 -8.44 -9.66
N PRO A 2 12.73 -8.67 -8.44
CA PRO A 2 13.05 -7.83 -7.30
C PRO A 2 14.57 -7.80 -7.12
N THR A 3 15.13 -6.62 -6.88
CA THR A 3 16.54 -6.51 -6.47
C THR A 3 16.59 -6.32 -4.96
N LYS A 4 17.70 -6.69 -4.30
CA LYS A 4 17.88 -6.44 -2.86
C LYS A 4 17.62 -4.97 -2.46
N ILE A 5 17.81 -4.04 -3.39
CA ILE A 5 17.56 -2.60 -3.16
C ILE A 5 16.06 -2.30 -3.18
N HIS A 6 15.29 -2.98 -4.02
CA HIS A 6 13.82 -2.87 -4.10
C HIS A 6 13.14 -3.34 -2.81
N GLU A 7 13.63 -4.43 -2.22
CA GLU A 7 13.07 -5.00 -0.99
C GLU A 7 13.60 -4.31 0.29
N SER A 8 14.72 -3.57 0.19
CA SER A 8 15.35 -2.93 1.35
C SER A 8 14.45 -1.93 2.08
N PRO A 9 13.71 -1.01 1.41
CA PRO A 9 12.78 -0.10 2.07
C PRO A 9 11.64 -0.83 2.77
N VAL A 10 11.12 -1.89 2.14
CA VAL A 10 10.03 -2.70 2.70
C VAL A 10 10.48 -3.39 3.98
N GLY A 11 11.62 -4.08 3.93
CA GLY A 11 12.19 -4.76 5.10
C GLY A 11 12.54 -3.77 6.23
N TRP A 12 13.04 -2.58 5.89
CA TRP A 12 13.31 -1.55 6.88
C TRP A 12 12.04 -1.08 7.60
N ILE A 13 10.97 -0.75 6.86
CA ILE A 13 9.70 -0.30 7.46
C ILE A 13 9.11 -1.37 8.39
N LEU A 14 9.12 -2.64 7.97
CA LEU A 14 8.61 -3.74 8.78
C LEU A 14 9.39 -3.88 10.09
N ASN A 15 10.72 -3.77 10.04
CA ASN A 15 11.56 -3.82 11.23
C ASN A 15 11.30 -2.65 12.19
N GLU A 16 11.21 -1.42 11.68
CA GLU A 16 10.93 -0.23 12.51
C GLU A 16 9.58 -0.33 13.22
N ILE A 17 8.54 -0.82 12.52
CA ILE A 17 7.22 -1.03 13.11
C ILE A 17 7.29 -2.10 14.20
N GLN A 18 8.00 -3.20 13.95
CA GLN A 18 8.15 -4.29 14.92
C GLN A 18 8.90 -3.82 16.18
N ASP A 19 9.99 -3.07 16.02
CA ASP A 19 10.75 -2.49 17.12
C ASP A 19 9.92 -1.47 17.91
N ALA A 20 9.13 -0.64 17.23
CA ALA A 20 8.21 0.32 17.85
C ALA A 20 7.07 -0.37 18.61
N ILE A 21 6.59 -1.55 18.17
CA ILE A 21 5.63 -2.35 18.93
C ILE A 21 6.33 -2.93 20.17
N PHE A 22 7.52 -3.50 20.02
CA PHE A 22 8.26 -4.15 21.10
C PHE A 22 8.63 -3.17 22.22
N ASN A 23 9.05 -1.96 21.86
CA ASN A 23 9.42 -0.93 22.83
C ASN A 23 8.21 -0.19 23.44
N GLY A 24 6.98 -0.49 22.99
CA GLY A 24 5.75 0.10 23.48
C GLY A 24 5.39 1.48 22.91
N THR A 25 6.12 1.97 21.90
CA THR A 25 5.79 3.21 21.18
C THR A 25 4.49 3.05 20.39
N ILE A 26 4.32 1.91 19.71
CA ILE A 26 3.07 1.50 19.07
C ILE A 26 2.36 0.50 19.99
N PRO A 27 1.13 0.80 20.44
CA PRO A 27 0.37 -0.14 21.26
C PRO A 27 0.16 -1.47 20.51
N PRO A 28 0.38 -2.65 21.13
CA PRO A 28 0.24 -3.94 20.46
C PRO A 28 -1.12 -4.19 19.82
N VAL A 29 -2.19 -3.53 20.31
CA VAL A 29 -3.53 -3.62 19.70
C VAL A 29 -3.57 -3.12 18.25
N TRP A 30 -2.61 -2.28 17.83
CA TRP A 30 -2.51 -1.83 16.44
C TRP A 30 -2.29 -2.96 15.46
N SER A 31 -1.60 -4.04 15.83
CA SER A 31 -1.39 -5.18 14.94
C SER A 31 -2.68 -5.90 14.55
N LYS A 32 -3.80 -5.62 15.22
CA LYS A 32 -5.14 -6.11 14.84
C LYS A 32 -5.92 -5.13 13.96
N LYS A 33 -5.46 -3.89 13.85
CA LYS A 33 -6.18 -2.79 13.20
C LYS A 33 -5.64 -2.45 11.83
N ILE A 34 -4.43 -2.90 11.52
CA ILE A 34 -3.77 -2.70 10.23
C ILE A 34 -3.14 -4.00 9.79
N GLU A 35 -3.22 -4.27 8.49
CA GLU A 35 -2.44 -5.30 7.80
C GLU A 35 -1.34 -4.62 6.98
N ILE A 36 -0.16 -5.25 6.92
CA ILE A 36 0.97 -4.74 6.13
C ILE A 36 1.43 -5.85 5.19
N ASN A 37 1.21 -5.65 3.89
CA ASN A 37 1.51 -6.64 2.87
C ASN A 37 2.62 -6.14 1.95
N ALA A 38 3.66 -6.96 1.78
CA ALA A 38 4.72 -6.75 0.80
C ALA A 38 4.34 -7.41 -0.54
N SER A 39 4.53 -6.70 -1.65
CA SER A 39 4.20 -7.17 -3.00
C SER A 39 2.75 -7.69 -3.21
N PRO A 40 1.69 -7.09 -2.63
CA PRO A 40 0.33 -7.52 -2.93
C PRO A 40 -0.11 -7.07 -4.32
N GLU A 41 -0.86 -7.94 -5.00
CA GLU A 41 -1.47 -7.66 -6.31
C GLU A 41 -2.95 -7.29 -6.17
N TYR A 42 -3.36 -6.23 -6.86
CA TYR A 42 -4.74 -5.76 -6.94
C TYR A 42 -5.24 -5.81 -8.40
N HIS A 43 -6.47 -6.29 -8.57
CA HIS A 43 -7.14 -6.45 -9.88
C HIS A 43 -8.60 -5.97 -9.86
N ASN A 44 -9.02 -5.32 -8.78
CA ASN A 44 -10.38 -4.88 -8.50
C ASN A 44 -10.60 -3.39 -8.80
N PHE A 45 -9.74 -2.76 -9.60
CA PHE A 45 -9.84 -1.36 -9.98
C PHE A 45 -11.16 -1.05 -10.71
N VAL A 46 -11.65 0.18 -10.55
CA VAL A 46 -12.97 0.63 -11.02
C VAL A 46 -12.89 1.68 -12.12
N LYS A 47 -14.06 2.06 -12.67
CA LYS A 47 -14.22 3.04 -13.76
C LYS A 47 -13.41 2.65 -15.00
N GLU A 48 -12.61 3.56 -15.55
CA GLU A 48 -11.79 3.34 -16.75
C GLU A 48 -10.61 2.39 -16.52
N TYR A 49 -10.27 2.10 -15.26
CA TYR A 49 -9.21 1.17 -14.89
C TYR A 49 -9.73 -0.26 -14.67
N GLN A 50 -10.98 -0.56 -15.03
CA GLN A 50 -11.50 -1.93 -14.96
C GLN A 50 -10.64 -2.89 -15.80
N GLY A 51 -10.23 -4.00 -15.18
CA GLY A 51 -9.37 -5.01 -15.80
C GLY A 51 -7.88 -4.71 -15.72
N TYR A 52 -7.47 -3.60 -15.10
CA TYR A 52 -6.07 -3.36 -14.78
C TYR A 52 -5.62 -4.25 -13.62
N THR A 53 -4.34 -4.62 -13.64
CA THR A 53 -3.67 -5.32 -12.54
C THR A 53 -2.44 -4.51 -12.13
N LYS A 54 -2.25 -4.32 -10.82
CA LYS A 54 -1.06 -3.67 -10.28
C LYS A 54 -0.59 -4.36 -9.02
N GLU A 55 0.71 -4.63 -8.96
CA GLU A 55 1.42 -5.04 -7.75
C GLU A 55 2.02 -3.79 -7.09
N ALA A 56 1.78 -3.61 -5.80
CA ALA A 56 2.39 -2.56 -4.98
C ALA A 56 3.63 -3.10 -4.26
N ASP A 57 4.65 -2.29 -4.01
CA ASP A 57 5.82 -2.77 -3.25
C ASP A 57 5.48 -3.05 -1.78
N LEU A 58 4.68 -2.16 -1.17
CA LEU A 58 4.14 -2.33 0.18
C LEU A 58 2.76 -1.66 0.27
N THR A 59 1.87 -2.27 1.04
CA THR A 59 0.59 -1.64 1.40
C THR A 59 0.33 -1.67 2.89
N ILE A 60 -0.41 -0.69 3.39
CA ILE A 60 -1.00 -0.67 4.73
C ILE A 60 -2.51 -0.61 4.56
N ILE A 61 -3.19 -1.64 5.04
CA ILE A 61 -4.64 -1.84 4.87
C ILE A 61 -5.30 -1.74 6.25
N PRO A 62 -6.30 -0.87 6.43
CA PRO A 62 -7.05 -0.84 7.68
C PRO A 62 -7.98 -2.04 7.79
N MET A 63 -8.06 -2.60 8.99
CA MET A 63 -9.04 -3.62 9.36
C MET A 63 -10.33 -2.94 9.83
N LEU A 64 -11.42 -3.25 9.15
CA LEU A 64 -12.76 -2.70 9.29
C LEU A 64 -13.65 -3.59 10.17
N GLY A 65 -14.83 -3.06 10.49
CA GLY A 65 -15.83 -3.74 11.32
C GLY A 65 -15.57 -3.59 12.83
N PRO A 66 -16.54 -4.00 13.66
CA PRO A 66 -16.44 -3.86 15.12
C PRO A 66 -15.33 -4.73 15.73
N ASN A 67 -14.92 -5.80 15.03
CA ASN A 67 -13.91 -6.75 15.49
C ASN A 67 -12.55 -6.61 14.78
N TRP A 68 -12.43 -5.70 13.80
CA TRP A 68 -11.24 -5.53 12.97
C TRP A 68 -10.84 -6.83 12.24
N ASP A 69 -11.81 -7.53 11.67
CA ASP A 69 -11.67 -8.84 11.00
C ASP A 69 -11.91 -8.78 9.49
N GLN A 70 -12.14 -7.59 8.94
CA GLN A 70 -12.39 -7.38 7.52
C GLN A 70 -11.38 -6.38 6.94
N GLU A 71 -10.59 -6.76 5.96
CA GLU A 71 -9.74 -5.82 5.23
C GLU A 71 -10.57 -4.81 4.41
N ALA A 72 -10.09 -3.56 4.33
CA ALA A 72 -10.57 -2.65 3.31
C ALA A 72 -10.25 -3.17 1.90
N LEU A 73 -11.14 -2.90 0.94
CA LEU A 73 -11.01 -3.35 -0.45
C LEU A 73 -9.77 -2.81 -1.16
N PHE A 74 -9.29 -1.64 -0.73
CA PHE A 74 -8.08 -1.00 -1.20
C PHE A 74 -7.27 -0.52 0.00
N PRO A 75 -5.94 -0.46 -0.15
CA PRO A 75 -5.06 -0.01 0.92
C PRO A 75 -5.21 1.50 1.14
N SER A 76 -5.04 1.94 2.39
CA SER A 76 -5.01 3.37 2.72
C SER A 76 -3.66 4.00 2.42
N VAL A 77 -2.59 3.20 2.45
CA VAL A 77 -1.23 3.62 2.09
C VAL A 77 -0.66 2.61 1.12
N VAL A 78 -0.11 3.12 0.02
CA VAL A 78 0.69 2.37 -0.94
C VAL A 78 2.07 3.00 -0.98
N LEU A 79 3.11 2.17 -0.87
CA LEU A 79 4.48 2.58 -1.13
C LEU A 79 4.92 1.98 -2.47
N GLU A 80 5.46 2.82 -3.34
CA GLU A 80 6.11 2.43 -4.59
C GLU A 80 7.52 3.01 -4.53
N THR A 81 8.54 2.15 -4.53
CA THR A 81 9.95 2.53 -4.37
C THR A 81 10.53 3.18 -5.63
N GLY A 82 9.82 3.11 -6.75
CA GLY A 82 10.16 3.78 -8.01
C GLY A 82 11.47 3.36 -8.65
N TRP A 83 12.10 2.28 -8.15
CA TRP A 83 13.46 1.89 -8.51
C TRP A 83 13.66 1.65 -10.02
N ALA A 84 12.64 1.14 -10.71
CA ALA A 84 12.69 0.84 -12.14
C ALA A 84 11.72 1.71 -12.98
N GLY A 85 11.03 2.67 -12.36
CA GLY A 85 10.02 3.51 -13.01
C GLY A 85 10.58 4.85 -13.45
N SER A 86 10.10 5.39 -14.57
CA SER A 86 10.27 6.82 -14.86
C SER A 86 9.33 7.64 -13.96
N ALA A 87 9.58 8.94 -13.86
CA ALA A 87 8.72 9.85 -13.10
C ALA A 87 7.29 9.86 -13.65
N GLU A 88 7.14 9.76 -14.97
CA GLU A 88 5.84 9.69 -15.65
C GLU A 88 5.10 8.41 -15.26
N LYS A 89 5.79 7.26 -15.26
CA LYS A 89 5.19 5.99 -14.86
C LYS A 89 4.76 5.99 -13.39
N LEU A 90 5.54 6.63 -12.52
CA LEU A 90 5.15 6.82 -11.11
C LEU A 90 3.91 7.70 -10.98
N ALA A 91 3.78 8.75 -11.79
CA ALA A 91 2.58 9.59 -11.81
C ALA A 91 1.35 8.82 -12.31
N GLU A 92 1.51 7.97 -13.33
CA GLU A 92 0.46 7.06 -13.81
C GLU A 92 0.04 6.06 -12.72
N ASP A 93 1.00 5.44 -12.02
CA ASP A 93 0.74 4.51 -10.92
C ASP A 93 0.00 5.20 -9.77
N VAL A 94 0.40 6.42 -9.39
CA VAL A 94 -0.31 7.23 -8.39
C VAL A 94 -1.75 7.50 -8.82
N THR A 95 -1.96 7.86 -10.08
CA THR A 95 -3.30 8.14 -10.62
C THR A 95 -4.16 6.88 -10.61
N LEU A 96 -3.61 5.73 -11.03
CA LEU A 96 -4.29 4.43 -10.96
C LEU A 96 -4.70 4.10 -9.51
N TRP A 97 -3.79 4.25 -8.55
CA TRP A 97 -4.09 3.98 -7.14
C TRP A 97 -5.14 4.92 -6.56
N GLN A 98 -5.12 6.21 -6.91
CA GLN A 98 -6.07 7.19 -6.37
C GLN A 98 -7.44 7.13 -7.04
N VAL A 99 -7.49 7.15 -8.37
CA VAL A 99 -8.73 7.23 -9.14
C VAL A 99 -9.33 5.84 -9.35
N GLY A 100 -8.48 4.86 -9.66
CA GLY A 100 -8.87 3.47 -9.90
C GLY A 100 -9.35 2.74 -8.66
N SER A 101 -9.00 3.19 -7.45
CA SER A 101 -9.56 2.66 -6.19
C SER A 101 -10.92 3.29 -5.82
N GLY A 102 -11.43 4.22 -6.64
CA GLY A 102 -12.70 4.90 -6.42
C GLY A 102 -12.58 6.32 -5.87
N GLY A 103 -11.36 6.84 -5.68
CA GLY A 103 -11.12 8.25 -5.33
C GLY A 103 -11.47 9.23 -6.46
N GLN A 104 -11.33 10.52 -6.15
CA GLN A 104 -11.47 11.62 -7.12
C GLN A 104 -10.09 11.96 -7.70
N GLU A 105 -10.08 12.34 -8.97
CA GLU A 105 -8.88 12.87 -9.63
C GLU A 105 -8.44 14.15 -8.92
N LEU A 106 -7.17 14.22 -8.50
CA LEU A 106 -6.62 15.46 -7.98
C LEU A 106 -6.50 16.43 -9.16
N ALA A 107 -7.29 17.51 -9.12
CA ALA A 107 -7.18 18.58 -10.10
C ALA A 107 -5.72 19.07 -10.14
N SER A 108 -5.08 18.89 -11.29
CA SER A 108 -3.71 19.35 -11.52
C SER A 108 -3.75 20.88 -11.51
N GLY A 109 -3.19 21.48 -10.45
CA GLY A 109 -2.98 22.93 -10.34
C GLY A 109 -1.65 23.37 -10.95
#